data_AF-A0A3D0XGB6-F1
#
_entry.id   AF-A0A3D0XGB6-F1
#
_cell.length_a   1.000
_cell.length_b   1.000
_cell.length_c   1.000
_cell.angle_alpha   90.00
_cell.angle_beta   90.00
_cell.angle_gamma   90.00
#
_symmetry.space_group_name_H-M   'P 1'
#
loop_
_entity.id
_entity.type
_entity.pdbx_description
1 polymer ?
#
loop_
_entity_poly.entity_id
_entity_poly.type
_entity_poly.pdbx_seq_one_letter_code
_entity_poly.pdbx_strand_id
1 'polypeptide(L)' 'MSRPLSQIAPDWWDYTTLDADLIRDAAALTPRQMKGLSRPGFKVVFYDTLEDFYLAEALEYIQAWKASTP' A
#
# COMPACT_ATOMS: atom_id res chain seq x y z
N MET A 1 17.97 11.22 15.69
CA MET A 1 17.80 12.26 14.64
C MET A 1 16.36 12.71 14.66
N SER A 2 16.08 14.01 14.48
CA SER A 2 14.72 14.49 14.27
C SER A 2 14.19 13.99 12.93
N ARG A 3 12.93 13.55 12.90
CA ARG A 3 12.22 13.13 11.68
C ARG A 3 12.35 14.21 10.59
N PRO A 4 12.60 13.85 9.31
CA PRO A 4 12.54 14.80 8.20
C PRO A 4 11.16 15.47 8.11
N LEU A 5 11.14 16.72 7.66
CA LEU A 5 9.89 17.37 7.26
C LEU A 5 9.38 16.76 5.97
N SER A 6 8.05 16.72 5.82
CA SER A 6 7.43 16.23 4.60
C SER A 6 7.78 17.13 3.42
N GLN A 7 8.06 16.49 2.27
CA GLN A 7 8.28 17.18 1.00
C GLN A 7 6.97 17.47 0.26
N ILE A 8 5.85 16.84 0.65
CA ILE A 8 4.53 17.05 0.05
C ILE A 8 3.85 18.24 0.72
N ALA A 9 3.82 18.25 2.06
CA ALA A 9 3.25 19.31 2.88
C ALA A 9 3.93 19.30 4.26
N PRO A 10 4.62 20.37 4.70
CA PRO A 10 5.44 20.35 5.92
C PRO A 10 4.74 19.86 7.20
N ASP A 11 3.43 20.08 7.31
CA ASP A 11 2.62 19.70 8.46
C ASP A 11 2.15 18.23 8.43
N TRP A 12 2.44 17.49 7.35
CA TRP A 12 1.97 16.12 7.17
C TRP A 12 2.97 15.08 7.68
N TRP A 13 2.43 13.88 7.92
CA TRP A 13 3.21 12.68 8.17
C TRP A 13 3.00 11.68 7.04
N ASP A 14 3.76 11.83 5.96
CA ASP A 14 3.76 10.93 4.81
C ASP A 14 5.07 10.13 4.67
N TYR A 15 5.17 9.35 3.59
CA TYR A 15 6.29 8.46 3.32
C TYR A 15 7.66 9.19 3.18
N THR A 16 7.69 10.47 2.82
CA THR A 16 8.93 11.27 2.71
C THR A 16 9.55 11.63 4.06
N THR A 17 8.79 11.41 5.13
CA THR A 17 9.22 11.64 6.51
C THR A 17 9.75 10.38 7.19
N LEU A 18 9.75 9.25 6.47
CA LEU A 18 10.31 7.98 6.94
C LEU A 18 11.84 8.00 6.85
N ASP A 19 12.46 7.00 7.48
CA ASP A 19 13.90 6.78 7.40
C ASP A 19 14.35 6.58 5.94
N ALA A 20 15.44 7.24 5.54
CA ALA A 20 15.93 7.19 4.17
C ALA A 20 16.40 5.78 3.75
N ASP A 21 16.94 4.98 4.68
CA ASP A 21 17.28 3.58 4.41
C ASP A 21 16.02 2.75 4.14
N LEU A 22 14.96 2.95 4.94
CA LEU A 22 13.67 2.26 4.74
C LEU A 22 13.05 2.60 3.37
N ILE A 23 13.12 3.87 2.95
CA ILE A 23 12.62 4.30 1.63
C ILE A 23 13.41 3.61 0.51
N ARG A 24 14.75 3.53 0.65
CA ARG A 24 15.61 2.85 -0.33
C ARG A 24 15.31 1.35 -0.40
N ASP A 25 15.16 0.69 0.73
CA ASP A 25 14.85 -0.73 0.82
C ASP A 25 13.48 -1.04 0.18
N ALA A 26 12.47 -0.21 0.46
CA ALA A 26 11.15 -0.35 -0.14
C ALA A 26 11.17 -0.15 -1.66
N ALA A 27 11.93 0.84 -2.15
CA ALA A 27 12.08 1.10 -3.59
C ALA A 27 12.81 -0.04 -4.33
N ALA A 28 13.64 -0.81 -3.63
CA ALA A 28 14.38 -1.95 -4.19
C ALA A 28 13.58 -3.26 -4.23
N LEU A 29 12.33 -3.28 -3.73
CA LEU A 29 11.53 -4.49 -3.66
C LEU A 29 11.18 -5.03 -5.06
N THR A 30 11.46 -6.32 -5.26
CA THR A 30 10.99 -7.08 -6.42
C THR A 30 9.55 -7.54 -6.24
N PRO A 31 8.82 -7.89 -7.32
CA PRO A 31 7.47 -8.48 -7.21
C PRO A 31 7.39 -9.70 -6.29
N ARG A 32 8.42 -10.57 -6.34
CA ARG A 32 8.52 -11.74 -5.46
C ARG A 32 8.64 -11.35 -3.99
N GLN A 33 9.48 -10.37 -3.68
CA GLN A 33 9.65 -9.86 -2.31
C GLN A 33 8.37 -9.17 -1.83
N MET A 34 7.74 -8.34 -2.67
CA MET A 34 6.45 -7.71 -2.37
C MET A 34 5.37 -8.76 -2.04
N LYS A 35 5.26 -9.85 -2.81
CA LYS A 35 4.35 -10.96 -2.50
C LYS A 35 4.61 -11.56 -1.13
N GLY A 36 5.90 -11.70 -0.77
CA GLY A 36 6.36 -12.22 0.51
C GLY A 36 6.01 -11.33 1.72
N LEU A 37 5.61 -10.08 1.51
CA LEU A 37 5.12 -9.21 2.58
C LEU A 37 3.69 -9.57 3.04
N SER A 38 3.00 -10.51 2.40
CA SER A 38 1.69 -10.97 2.85
C SER A 38 1.80 -11.64 4.23
N ARG A 39 0.87 -11.34 5.14
CA ARG A 39 0.81 -11.86 6.53
C ARG A 39 -0.64 -11.89 7.02
N PRO A 40 -0.98 -12.55 8.15
CA PRO A 40 -2.34 -12.49 8.69
C PRO A 40 -2.84 -11.04 8.82
N GLY A 41 -4.00 -10.74 8.25
CA GLY A 41 -4.57 -9.39 8.21
C GLY A 41 -4.05 -8.47 7.09
N PHE A 42 -3.10 -8.90 6.24
CA PHE A 42 -2.61 -8.11 5.10
C PHE A 42 -2.19 -9.00 3.93
N LYS A 43 -2.79 -8.80 2.76
CA LYS A 43 -2.54 -9.61 1.56
C LYS A 43 -2.07 -8.74 0.41
N VAL A 44 -1.00 -9.16 -0.26
CA VAL A 44 -0.55 -8.57 -1.53
C VAL A 44 -1.06 -9.44 -2.68
N VAL A 45 -1.86 -8.85 -3.56
CA VAL A 45 -2.41 -9.51 -4.76
C VAL A 45 -1.87 -8.80 -6.00
N PHE A 46 -1.44 -9.59 -6.98
CA PHE A 46 -1.00 -9.10 -8.28
C PHE A 46 -2.09 -9.40 -9.29
N TYR A 47 -2.34 -8.44 -10.18
CA TYR A 47 -3.25 -8.56 -11.30
C TYR A 47 -2.45 -8.37 -12.57
N ASP A 48 -2.58 -9.30 -13.50
CA ASP A 48 -1.80 -9.30 -14.73
C ASP A 48 -2.37 -8.31 -15.76
N THR A 49 -3.65 -7.96 -15.62
CA THR A 49 -4.35 -7.01 -16.48
C THR A 49 -4.97 -5.87 -15.67
N LEU A 50 -5.19 -4.75 -16.35
CA LEU A 50 -5.83 -3.58 -15.75
C LEU A 50 -7.31 -3.86 -15.47
N GLU A 51 -7.96 -4.63 -16.34
CA GLU A 51 -9.34 -5.08 -16.22
C GLU A 51 -9.54 -5.93 -14.97
N ASP A 52 -8.64 -6.87 -14.70
CA ASP A 52 -8.70 -7.70 -13.49
C ASP A 52 -8.51 -6.85 -12.22
N PHE A 53 -7.61 -5.86 -12.27
CA PHE A 53 -7.37 -4.93 -11.16
C PHE A 53 -8.64 -4.12 -10.84
N TYR A 54 -9.27 -3.51 -11.84
CA TYR A 54 -10.49 -2.72 -11.64
C TYR A 54 -11.69 -3.57 -11.24
N LEU A 55 -11.81 -4.79 -11.79
CA LEU A 55 -12.85 -5.71 -11.38
C LEU A 55 -12.70 -6.05 -9.88
N ALA A 56 -11.48 -6.32 -9.42
CA ALA A 56 -11.23 -6.61 -8.02
C ALA A 56 -11.55 -5.43 -7.10
N GLU A 57 -11.18 -4.21 -7.48
CA GLU A 57 -11.53 -2.99 -6.74
C GLU A 57 -13.06 -2.80 -6.65
N ALA A 58 -13.78 -2.97 -7.77
CA ALA A 58 -15.23 -2.85 -7.80
C ALA A 58 -15.91 -3.89 -6.89
N LEU A 59 -15.41 -5.13 -6.88
CA LEU A 59 -15.93 -6.17 -5.99
C LEU A 59 -15.64 -5.87 -4.52
N GLU A 60 -14.47 -5.30 -4.20
CA GLU A 60 -14.15 -4.87 -2.82
C GLU A 60 -15.13 -3.79 -2.34
N TYR A 61 -15.47 -2.81 -3.18
CA TYR A 61 -16.49 -1.80 -2.85
C TYR A 61 -17.86 -2.43 -2.56
N ILE A 62 -18.28 -3.42 -3.36
CA ILE A 62 -19.54 -4.12 -3.12
C ILE A 62 -19.50 -4.88 -1.78
N GLN A 63 -18.40 -5.54 -1.45
CA GLN A 63 -18.26 -6.26 -0.18
C GLN A 63 -18.27 -5.30 1.01
N ALA A 64 -17.54 -4.18 0.92
CA ALA A 64 -17.54 -3.14 1.93
C ALA A 64 -18.94 -2.57 2.14
N TRP A 65 -19.69 -2.30 1.06
CA TRP A 65 -21.09 -1.86 1.13
C TRP A 65 -21.97 -2.88 1.84
N LYS A 66 -21.89 -4.16 1.46
CA LYS A 66 -22.67 -5.23 2.12
C LYS A 66 -22.35 -5.37 3.61
N ALA A 67 -21.11 -5.10 4.01
CA ALA A 67 -20.67 -5.15 5.41
C ALA A 67 -20.97 -3.86 6.20
N SER A 68 -21.39 -2.77 5.52
CA SER A 68 -21.63 -1.46 6.14
C SER A 68 -22.96 -1.37 6.89
N THR A 69 -23.84 -2.38 6.76
CA THR A 69 -25.10 -2.50 7.50
C THR A 69 -25.14 -3.81 8.30
N PRO A 70 -25.70 -3.82 9.52
CA PRO A 70 -25.77 -5.02 10.38
C PRO A 70 -26.49 -6.21 9.74
#